data_AF-A0A8J5U399-F1
#
_entry.id   AF-A0A8J5U399-F1
#
_cell.length_a   1.000
_cell.length_b   1.000
_cell.length_c   1.000
_cell.angle_alpha   90.00
_cell.angle_beta   90.00
_cell.angle_gamma   90.00
#
_symmetry.space_group_name_H-M   'P 1'
#
loop_
_entity.id
_entity.type
_entity.pdbx_description
1 polymer ?
#
loop_
_entity_poly.entity_id
_entity_poly.type
_entity_poly.pdbx_seq_one_letter_code
_entity_poly.pdbx_strand_id
1 'polypeptide(L)'
;MFIVSTNAPPGAFGGGTSNIGFNIGSDEGKKTGASREKKSGNANAVDVTAQYWVSKIRAEVELDPSMRVGQKVSPASQGPRDAVPEFYIDNEVEIPSCKKTVTVAYTQIQYSQMVMLDFNGIKWPHVTVATLAPIIDRKKPTLSSAMEYVKNSSI
;
A
#
# COMPACT_ATOMS: atom_id res chain seq x y z
N MET A 1 11.30 2.13 -7.25
CA MET A 1 11.33 0.78 -6.65
C MET A 1 12.32 0.81 -5.51
N PHE A 2 11.89 0.48 -4.30
CA PHE A 2 12.80 0.29 -3.16
C PHE A 2 12.52 -1.10 -2.59
N ILE A 3 13.58 -1.78 -2.15
CA ILE A 3 13.53 -3.13 -1.59
C ILE A 3 13.86 -3.02 -0.12
N VAL A 4 12.98 -3.56 0.73
CA VAL A 4 13.28 -3.76 2.15
C VAL A 4 13.69 -5.22 2.32
N SER A 5 14.88 -5.45 2.88
CA SER A 5 15.41 -6.79 3.14
C SER A 5 15.91 -6.91 4.56
N THR A 6 15.68 -8.07 5.17
CA THR A 6 16.26 -8.46 6.45
C THR A 6 17.64 -9.12 6.32
N ASN A 7 18.25 -9.13 5.12
CA ASN A 7 19.61 -9.63 4.89
C ASN A 7 20.65 -8.49 4.90
N ALA A 8 20.67 -7.69 5.97
CA ALA A 8 21.71 -6.68 6.20
C ALA A 8 22.94 -7.32 6.90
N PRO A 9 24.11 -6.64 6.89
CA PRO A 9 25.30 -7.13 7.56
C PRO A 9 25.07 -7.43 9.06
N PRO A 10 25.78 -8.40 9.65
CA PRO A 10 25.66 -8.71 11.08
C PRO A 10 25.78 -7.46 11.96
N GLY A 11 24.84 -7.27 12.89
CA GLY A 11 24.80 -6.13 13.82
C GLY A 11 24.07 -4.88 13.31
N ALA A 12 23.53 -4.89 12.08
CA ALA A 12 22.81 -3.75 11.51
C ALA A 12 21.30 -3.73 11.80
N PHE A 13 20.75 -4.76 12.45
CA PHE A 13 19.33 -4.80 12.84
C PHE A 13 19.15 -4.60 14.35
N GLY A 14 18.13 -3.82 14.71
CA GLY A 14 17.55 -3.83 16.05
C GLY A 14 16.63 -5.04 16.25
N GLY A 15 16.54 -5.54 17.48
CA GLY A 15 15.63 -6.62 17.90
C GLY A 15 14.88 -6.29 19.20
N GLY A 16 14.07 -7.24 19.69
CA GLY A 16 13.30 -7.11 20.94
C GLY A 16 11.91 -6.48 20.78
N THR A 17 11.12 -6.46 21.86
CA THR A 17 9.73 -5.94 21.92
C THR A 17 9.60 -4.46 21.56
N SER A 18 10.72 -3.74 21.55
CA SER A 18 10.85 -2.34 21.13
C SER A 18 10.89 -2.14 19.61
N ASN A 19 10.94 -3.21 18.81
CA ASN A 19 10.87 -3.17 17.35
C ASN A 19 9.72 -4.05 16.85
N ILE A 20 8.92 -3.57 15.89
CA ILE A 20 7.88 -4.35 15.17
C ILE A 20 8.56 -5.24 14.11
N GLY A 21 9.60 -5.98 14.51
CA GLY A 21 10.42 -6.77 13.63
C GLY A 21 10.54 -8.20 14.14
N PHE A 22 10.05 -9.15 13.35
CA PHE A 22 10.23 -10.60 13.50
C PHE A 22 11.71 -11.05 13.40
N ASN A 23 12.67 -10.18 13.67
CA ASN A 23 13.88 -10.14 12.85
C ASN A 23 15.07 -10.87 13.44
N ILE A 24 15.13 -11.17 14.73
CA ILE A 24 16.26 -11.93 15.26
C ILE A 24 15.87 -12.78 16.48
N GLY A 25 16.02 -14.10 16.36
CA GLY A 25 16.03 -15.02 17.50
C GLY A 25 17.34 -14.89 18.31
N SER A 26 17.53 -15.75 19.30
CA SER A 26 18.73 -15.78 20.15
C SER A 26 20.06 -16.03 19.42
N ASP A 27 20.01 -16.29 18.11
CA ASP A 27 21.17 -16.56 17.25
C ASP A 27 21.74 -15.32 16.54
N GLU A 28 21.17 -14.13 16.78
CA GLU A 28 21.72 -12.84 16.32
C GLU A 28 21.93 -12.73 14.80
N GLY A 29 21.28 -13.59 13.99
CA GLY A 29 21.45 -13.61 12.54
C GLY A 29 22.85 -14.06 12.08
N LYS A 30 23.60 -14.81 12.90
CA LYS A 30 24.96 -15.27 12.57
C LYS A 30 24.95 -16.41 11.54
N LYS A 31 25.90 -16.37 10.58
CA LYS A 31 26.05 -17.36 9.48
C LYS A 31 26.31 -18.79 9.94
N THR A 32 26.87 -18.99 11.12
CA THR A 32 27.03 -20.32 11.73
C THR A 32 25.73 -20.65 12.45
N GLY A 33 24.95 -21.56 11.88
CA GLY A 33 23.65 -21.96 12.43
C GLY A 33 23.76 -22.28 13.92
N ALA A 34 22.97 -21.60 14.75
CA ALA A 34 22.86 -21.96 16.15
C ALA A 34 22.44 -23.43 16.28
N SER A 35 22.94 -24.12 17.32
CA SER A 35 22.50 -25.49 17.63
C SER A 35 20.98 -25.50 17.84
N ARG A 36 20.36 -26.67 17.62
CA ARG A 36 18.90 -26.82 17.69
C ARG A 36 18.34 -26.32 19.03
N GLU A 37 19.05 -26.52 20.14
CA GLU A 37 18.63 -26.04 21.47
C GLU A 37 18.74 -24.53 21.64
N LYS A 38 19.57 -23.86 20.84
CA LYS A 38 19.80 -22.39 20.88
C LYS A 38 18.93 -21.62 19.88
N LYS A 39 18.14 -22.30 19.05
CA LYS A 39 17.08 -21.72 18.22
C LYS A 39 15.79 -21.60 19.04
N SER A 40 15.75 -20.70 20.03
CA SER A 40 14.61 -20.53 20.94
C SER A 40 13.55 -19.53 20.44
N GLY A 41 13.67 -19.06 19.18
CA GLY A 41 12.66 -18.20 18.56
C GLY A 41 11.43 -19.02 18.16
N ASN A 42 10.24 -18.57 18.57
CA ASN A 42 8.98 -19.26 18.24
C ASN A 42 8.66 -19.17 16.73
N ALA A 43 9.25 -18.21 16.02
CA ALA A 43 9.38 -18.13 14.56
C ALA A 43 10.50 -17.12 14.23
N ASN A 44 11.53 -17.52 13.47
CA ASN A 44 12.54 -16.58 12.98
C ASN A 44 12.14 -16.12 11.56
N ALA A 45 11.92 -14.83 11.31
CA ALA A 45 11.75 -14.31 9.95
C ALA A 45 13.12 -14.16 9.28
N VAL A 46 13.70 -15.29 8.90
CA VAL A 46 15.08 -15.40 8.41
C VAL A 46 15.28 -14.71 7.07
N ASP A 47 14.25 -14.70 6.22
CA ASP A 47 14.30 -14.10 4.89
C ASP A 47 13.01 -13.30 4.63
N VAL A 48 13.09 -11.97 4.69
CA VAL A 48 12.01 -11.07 4.28
C VAL A 48 12.43 -10.31 3.04
N THR A 49 11.61 -10.40 2.00
CA THR A 49 11.71 -9.56 0.81
C THR A 49 10.39 -8.83 0.64
N ALA A 50 10.45 -7.50 0.63
CA ALA A 50 9.30 -6.69 0.27
C ALA A 50 9.63 -5.81 -0.94
N GLN A 51 8.72 -5.79 -1.90
CA GLN A 51 8.77 -4.90 -3.06
C GLN A 51 7.55 -4.01 -3.03
N TYR A 52 7.79 -2.71 -3.20
CA TYR A 52 6.75 -1.70 -3.28
C TYR A 52 6.81 -0.99 -4.63
N TRP A 53 5.63 -0.73 -5.19
CA TRP A 53 5.48 0.08 -6.39
C TRP A 53 4.42 1.14 -6.15
N VAL A 54 4.75 2.35 -6.61
CA VAL A 54 3.88 3.51 -6.55
C VAL A 54 3.49 3.82 -7.98
N SER A 55 2.21 3.67 -8.29
CA SER A 55 1.67 3.83 -9.62
C SER A 55 0.72 5.02 -9.65
N LYS A 56 0.72 5.75 -10.77
CA LYS A 56 -0.37 6.67 -11.11
C LYS A 56 -1.40 5.88 -11.90
N ILE A 57 -2.61 5.77 -11.36
CA ILE A 57 -3.71 5.04 -11.99
C ILE A 57 -4.84 5.99 -12.36
N ARG A 58 -5.50 5.68 -13.48
CA ARG A 58 -6.68 6.39 -13.96
C ARG A 58 -7.91 5.58 -13.62
N ALA A 59 -8.94 6.26 -13.13
CA ALA A 59 -10.24 5.65 -12.89
C ALA A 59 -11.36 6.63 -13.22
N GLU A 60 -12.56 6.10 -13.32
CA GLU A 60 -13.76 6.85 -13.62
C GLU A 60 -14.55 7.14 -12.34
N VAL A 61 -15.03 8.36 -12.21
CA VAL A 61 -15.96 8.80 -11.16
C VAL A 61 -17.23 9.31 -11.83
N GLU A 62 -18.38 8.77 -11.43
CA GLU A 62 -19.69 9.25 -11.88
C GLU A 62 -20.10 10.48 -11.06
N LEU A 63 -20.48 11.55 -11.74
CA LEU A 63 -21.12 12.73 -11.18
C LEU A 63 -22.60 12.77 -11.57
N ASP A 64 -23.45 13.13 -10.61
CA ASP A 64 -24.90 13.20 -10.77
C ASP A 64 -25.43 14.61 -10.39
N PRO A 65 -26.52 15.10 -11.02
CA PRO A 65 -27.08 16.43 -10.72
C PRO A 65 -27.52 16.64 -9.27
N SER A 66 -27.79 15.56 -8.53
CA SER A 66 -28.14 15.61 -7.11
C SER A 66 -26.95 15.85 -6.17
N MET A 67 -25.72 15.72 -6.67
CA MET A 67 -24.51 15.91 -5.86
C MET A 67 -24.30 17.36 -5.46
N ARG A 68 -23.51 17.60 -4.40
CA ARG A 68 -23.24 18.93 -3.86
C ARG A 68 -21.76 19.11 -3.53
N VAL A 69 -21.30 20.36 -3.58
CA VAL A 69 -19.98 20.73 -3.06
C VAL A 69 -19.85 20.28 -1.60
N GLY A 70 -18.70 19.70 -1.26
CA GLY A 70 -18.40 19.13 0.05
C GLY A 70 -18.80 17.65 0.20
N GLN A 71 -19.57 17.08 -0.72
CA GLN A 71 -19.84 15.63 -0.76
C GLN A 71 -18.58 14.86 -1.18
N LYS A 72 -18.46 13.61 -0.69
CA LYS A 72 -17.43 12.68 -1.14
C LYS A 72 -17.90 11.87 -2.35
N VAL A 73 -16.98 11.63 -3.27
CA VAL A 73 -17.14 10.72 -4.41
C VAL A 73 -15.91 9.83 -4.52
N SER A 74 -16.06 8.66 -5.13
CA SER A 74 -14.98 7.70 -5.34
C SER A 74 -15.18 7.00 -6.68
N PRO A 75 -14.12 6.40 -7.24
CA PRO A 75 -14.29 5.39 -8.27
C PRO A 75 -15.19 4.25 -7.82
N ALA A 76 -15.80 3.54 -8.77
CA ALA A 76 -16.58 2.35 -8.46
C ALA A 76 -15.69 1.26 -7.85
N SER A 77 -16.05 0.83 -6.64
CA SER A 77 -15.41 -0.31 -5.95
C SER A 77 -15.92 -1.62 -6.55
N GLN A 78 -15.01 -2.57 -6.82
CA GLN A 78 -15.38 -3.92 -7.31
C GLN A 78 -15.73 -4.90 -6.17
N GLY A 79 -15.66 -4.46 -4.92
CA GLY A 79 -16.06 -5.26 -3.76
C GLY A 79 -15.63 -4.69 -2.42
N PRO A 80 -16.08 -5.27 -1.29
CA PRO A 80 -15.88 -4.69 0.05
C PRO A 80 -14.43 -4.54 0.50
N ARG A 81 -13.48 -5.17 -0.20
CA ARG A 81 -12.04 -5.14 0.09
C ARG A 81 -11.24 -4.27 -0.87
N ASP A 82 -11.91 -3.66 -1.86
CA ASP A 82 -11.25 -2.82 -2.84
C ASP A 82 -10.91 -1.46 -2.22
N ALA A 83 -9.66 -1.06 -2.33
CA ALA A 83 -9.14 0.18 -1.77
C ALA A 83 -9.16 1.26 -2.87
N VAL A 84 -10.29 1.95 -3.00
CA VAL A 84 -10.46 3.11 -3.89
C VAL A 84 -10.37 4.41 -3.08
N PRO A 85 -9.82 5.50 -3.64
CA PRO A 85 -9.74 6.78 -2.96
C PRO A 85 -11.10 7.47 -2.89
N GLU A 86 -11.25 8.37 -1.93
CA GLU A 86 -12.36 9.30 -1.85
C GLU A 86 -11.87 10.73 -2.13
N PHE A 87 -12.65 11.49 -2.90
CA PHE A 87 -12.41 12.89 -3.21
C PHE A 87 -13.60 13.73 -2.77
N TYR A 88 -13.33 14.93 -2.25
CA TYR A 88 -14.39 15.90 -2.01
C TYR A 88 -14.67 16.70 -3.27
N ILE A 89 -15.94 16.85 -3.63
CA ILE A 89 -16.37 17.81 -4.64
C ILE A 89 -16.08 19.21 -4.09
N ASP A 90 -15.33 20.03 -4.82
CA ASP A 90 -15.03 21.41 -4.46
C ASP A 90 -15.67 22.39 -5.45
N ASN A 91 -15.48 23.69 -5.23
CA ASN A 91 -16.08 24.74 -6.05
C ASN A 91 -15.51 24.82 -7.48
N GLU A 92 -14.41 24.12 -7.77
CA GLU A 92 -13.78 24.11 -9.10
C GLU A 92 -14.39 23.02 -10.00
N VAL A 93 -15.21 22.14 -9.46
CA VAL A 93 -15.95 21.13 -10.23
C VAL A 93 -17.36 21.63 -10.55
N GLU A 94 -17.66 21.77 -11.84
CA GLU A 94 -19.02 22.01 -12.31
C GLU A 94 -19.85 20.72 -12.19
N ILE A 95 -20.90 20.77 -11.37
CA ILE A 95 -21.83 19.65 -11.21
C ILE A 95 -22.74 19.60 -12.44
N PRO A 96 -22.74 18.49 -13.20
CA PRO A 96 -23.43 18.42 -14.48
C PRO A 96 -24.95 18.37 -14.31
N SER A 97 -25.70 18.83 -15.32
CA SER A 97 -27.16 18.76 -15.36
C SER A 97 -27.72 17.37 -15.67
N CYS A 98 -26.87 16.43 -16.10
CA CYS A 98 -27.16 15.02 -16.28
C CYS A 98 -25.97 14.18 -15.79
N LYS A 99 -26.15 12.86 -15.64
CA LYS A 99 -25.07 11.97 -15.23
C LYS A 99 -23.88 12.06 -16.18
N LYS A 100 -22.67 12.23 -15.63
CA LYS A 100 -21.44 12.34 -16.40
C LYS A 100 -20.30 11.66 -15.68
N THR A 101 -19.49 10.93 -16.44
CA THR A 101 -18.25 10.35 -15.94
C THR A 101 -17.08 11.32 -16.11
N VAL A 102 -16.24 11.44 -15.09
CA VAL A 102 -14.97 12.16 -15.17
C VAL A 102 -13.82 11.19 -14.90
N THR A 103 -12.73 11.37 -15.65
CA THR A 103 -11.50 10.60 -15.44
C THR A 103 -10.68 11.29 -14.36
N VAL A 104 -10.35 10.54 -13.30
CA VAL A 104 -9.46 10.97 -12.24
C VAL A 104 -8.16 10.17 -12.27
N ALA A 105 -7.05 10.83 -11.98
CA ALA A 105 -5.75 10.22 -11.79
C ALA A 105 -5.34 10.30 -10.31
N TYR A 106 -4.96 9.18 -9.72
CA TYR A 106 -4.51 9.15 -8.33
C TYR A 106 -3.34 8.20 -8.12
N THR A 107 -2.66 8.38 -7.00
CA THR A 107 -1.53 7.53 -6.60
C THR A 107 -2.06 6.29 -5.89
N GLN A 108 -1.69 5.11 -6.38
CA GLN A 108 -1.92 3.84 -5.73
C GLN A 108 -0.58 3.22 -5.37
N ILE A 109 -0.49 2.68 -4.16
CA ILE A 109 0.68 1.92 -3.72
C ILE A 109 0.26 0.45 -3.76
N GLN A 110 1.10 -0.42 -4.27
CA GLN A 110 0.89 -1.85 -4.07
C GLN A 110 2.21 -2.48 -3.65
N TYR A 111 2.10 -3.62 -2.97
CA TYR A 111 3.26 -4.32 -2.46
C TYR A 111 3.09 -5.83 -2.58
N SER A 112 4.24 -6.48 -2.70
CA SER A 112 4.40 -7.90 -2.41
C SER A 112 5.39 -8.03 -1.26
N GLN A 113 5.07 -8.93 -0.35
CA GLN A 113 5.93 -9.32 0.74
C GLN A 113 6.02 -10.83 0.77
N MET A 114 7.24 -11.34 0.83
CA MET A 114 7.53 -12.72 1.14
C MET A 114 8.26 -12.76 2.47
N VAL A 115 7.76 -13.56 3.40
CA VAL A 115 8.38 -13.84 4.69
C VAL A 115 8.62 -15.34 4.77
N MET A 116 9.86 -15.76 4.93
CA MET A 116 10.19 -17.14 5.30
C MET A 116 10.28 -17.23 6.81
N LEU A 117 9.30 -17.88 7.42
CA LEU A 117 9.33 -18.21 8.84
C LEU A 117 10.09 -19.53 9.03
N ASP A 118 11.15 -19.52 9.83
CA ASP A 118 11.86 -20.73 10.24
C ASP A 118 11.34 -21.18 11.61
N PHE A 119 10.77 -22.38 11.62
CA PHE A 119 10.39 -23.11 12.82
C PHE A 119 11.33 -24.32 12.99
N ASN A 120 12.38 -24.16 13.79
CA ASN A 120 13.30 -25.25 14.15
C ASN A 120 13.94 -25.96 12.92
N GLY A 121 14.29 -25.18 11.89
CA GLY A 121 14.86 -25.64 10.62
C GLY A 121 13.85 -25.90 9.50
N ILE A 122 12.55 -25.84 9.78
CA ILE A 122 11.50 -25.96 8.76
C ILE A 122 11.11 -24.55 8.30
N LYS A 123 11.33 -24.26 7.01
CA LYS A 123 10.94 -22.98 6.40
C LYS A 123 9.48 -23.02 5.92
N TRP A 124 8.68 -22.07 6.37
CA TRP A 124 7.31 -21.84 5.93
C TRP A 124 7.19 -20.51 5.19
N PRO A 125 6.87 -20.51 3.89
CA PRO A 125 6.67 -19.28 3.14
C PRO A 125 5.32 -18.65 3.48
N HIS A 126 5.34 -17.37 3.80
CA HIS A 126 4.15 -16.53 3.87
C HIS A 126 4.26 -15.43 2.81
N VAL A 127 3.28 -15.40 1.89
CA VAL A 127 3.21 -14.38 0.85
C VAL A 127 2.03 -13.47 1.16
N THR A 128 2.25 -12.17 1.08
CA THR A 128 1.21 -11.16 1.18
C THR A 128 1.32 -10.23 -0.01
N VAL A 129 0.21 -10.01 -0.69
CA VAL A 129 0.07 -8.99 -1.73
C VAL A 129 -1.09 -8.10 -1.35
N ALA A 130 -0.93 -6.80 -1.51
CA ALA A 130 -2.04 -5.88 -1.30
C ALA A 130 -1.85 -4.57 -2.04
N THR A 131 -2.99 -3.96 -2.31
CA THR A 131 -3.13 -2.60 -2.79
C THR A 131 -3.44 -1.71 -1.59
N LEU A 132 -2.70 -0.63 -1.45
CA LEU A 132 -2.86 0.39 -0.44
C LEU A 132 -3.33 1.67 -1.14
N ALA A 133 -4.51 2.15 -0.76
CA ALA A 133 -4.95 3.49 -1.08
C ALA A 133 -4.47 4.44 0.03
N PRO A 134 -3.90 5.61 -0.29
CA PRO A 134 -3.69 6.66 0.68
C PRO A 134 -5.06 7.15 1.17
N ILE A 135 -5.46 6.77 2.40
CA ILE A 135 -6.74 7.18 3.00
C ILE A 135 -6.67 8.52 3.76
N ILE A 136 -5.45 9.06 3.94
CA ILE A 136 -5.21 10.35 4.57
C ILE A 136 -4.16 11.08 3.72
N ASP A 137 -4.60 12.07 2.94
CA ASP A 137 -3.72 13.10 2.42
C ASP A 137 -3.66 14.24 3.44
N ARG A 138 -2.47 14.83 3.68
CA ARG A 138 -2.30 15.96 4.60
C ARG A 138 -3.05 17.20 4.11
N LYS A 139 -3.39 17.24 2.82
CA LYS A 139 -4.35 18.16 2.23
C LYS A 139 -5.65 17.40 1.96
N LYS A 140 -6.80 18.03 2.21
CA LYS A 140 -8.11 17.45 1.88
C LYS A 140 -8.14 17.12 0.37
N PRO A 141 -8.27 15.85 -0.03
CA PRO A 141 -8.22 15.48 -1.45
C PRO A 141 -9.45 16.03 -2.16
N THR A 142 -9.26 16.87 -3.18
CA THR A 142 -10.36 17.43 -3.96
C THR A 142 -10.47 16.75 -5.32
N LEU A 143 -11.71 16.68 -5.83
CA LEU A 143 -11.99 16.06 -7.11
C LEU A 143 -11.33 16.83 -8.26
N SER A 144 -11.37 18.17 -8.24
CA SER A 144 -10.70 19.03 -9.23
C SER A 144 -9.22 18.70 -9.40
N SER A 145 -8.50 18.50 -8.29
CA SER A 145 -7.06 18.19 -8.29
C SER A 145 -6.73 16.81 -8.86
N ALA A 146 -7.70 15.89 -8.84
CA ALA A 146 -7.56 14.54 -9.34
C ALA A 146 -8.05 14.39 -10.79
N MET A 147 -8.97 15.25 -11.25
CA MET A 147 -9.48 15.21 -12.61
C MET A 147 -8.36 15.48 -13.63
N GLU A 148 -8.21 14.59 -14.61
CA GLU A 148 -7.40 14.91 -15.78
C GLU A 148 -8.19 15.87 -16.66
N TYR A 149 -7.76 17.13 -16.74
CA TYR A 149 -8.34 18.05 -17.72
C TYR A 149 -8.11 17.47 -19.11
N VAL A 150 -9.22 17.18 -19.82
CA VAL A 150 -9.20 17.06 -21.27
C VAL A 150 -8.77 18.43 -21.77
N LYS A 151 -7.47 18.60 -22.07
CA LYS A 151 -7.02 19.72 -22.89
C LYS A 151 -7.89 19.64 -24.14
N ASN A 152 -8.73 20.65 -24.35
CA ASN A 152 -9.58 20.76 -25.53
C ASN A 152 -8.75 20.40 -26.77
N SER A 153 -8.95 19.21 -27.32
CA SER A 153 -8.53 18.86 -28.67
C SER A 153 -9.48 19.58 -29.61
N SER A 154 -9.28 20.89 -29.75
CA SER A 154 -9.82 21.67 -30.85
C SER A 154 -8.83 21.52 -32.01
N ILE A 155 -9.19 20.68 -32.98
CA ILE A 155 -8.81 20.84 -34.39
C ILE A 155 -10.10 21.08 -35.14
#